data_AF-A0A0F9DBT4-F1
#
_entry.id   AF-A0A0F9DBT4-F1
#
_cell.length_a   1.000
_cell.length_b   1.000
_cell.length_c   1.000
_cell.angle_alpha   90.00
_cell.angle_beta   90.00
_cell.angle_gamma   90.00
#
_symmetry.space_group_name_H-M   'P 1'
#
loop_
_entity.id
_entity.type
_entity.pdbx_description
1 polymer ?
#
loop_
_entity_poly.entity_id
_entity_poly.type
_entity_poly.pdbx_seq_one_letter_code
_entity_poly.pdbx_strand_id
1 'polypeptide(L)'
;MIHSSFYKPRIFPHDGDGAPAEIDRAQAIDPTVASNREKVEEIGNPVIVGYIKKTPGISYRLTQLEYGSFEFWRKLANKADSVDTLTLDDFKTPTFDICAYLTDDDTTFKGTIWYPKLRTSGFSVTIGDPDAIVEK
;
A
#
# COMPACT_ATOMS: atom_id res chain seq x y z
N MET A 1 -12.85 16.84 7.72
CA MET A 1 -11.82 16.10 8.49
C MET A 1 -10.55 16.06 7.65
N ILE A 2 -9.59 16.95 7.90
CA ILE A 2 -8.33 17.01 7.12
C ILE A 2 -7.36 16.02 7.77
N HIS A 3 -7.26 14.82 7.19
CA HIS A 3 -6.21 13.85 7.50
C HIS A 3 -5.04 14.10 6.55
N SER A 4 -4.10 14.96 6.93
CA SER A 4 -2.72 14.86 6.45
C SER A 4 -1.95 14.11 7.54
N SER A 5 -1.41 12.94 7.22
CA SER A 5 -0.46 12.28 8.11
C SER A 5 0.71 13.24 8.38
N PHE A 6 1.06 13.46 9.65
CA PHE A 6 2.22 14.29 10.03
C PHE A 6 3.51 13.78 9.37
N TYR A 7 3.55 12.46 9.18
CA TYR A 7 4.56 11.77 8.41
C TYR A 7 4.16 11.78 6.94
N LYS A 8 5.03 12.24 6.05
CA LYS A 8 4.83 12.22 4.60
C LYS A 8 5.46 10.95 4.02
N PRO A 9 4.75 9.80 3.99
CA PRO A 9 5.33 8.59 3.45
C PRO A 9 5.67 8.77 1.96
N ARG A 10 6.72 8.10 1.52
CA ARG A 10 7.22 8.13 0.16
C ARG A 10 7.26 6.73 -0.41
N ILE A 11 6.91 6.61 -1.68
CA ILE A 11 7.02 5.39 -2.46
C ILE A 11 8.33 5.39 -3.26
N PHE A 12 9.03 4.26 -3.24
CA PHE A 12 10.28 4.03 -3.97
C PHE A 12 10.11 2.82 -4.88
N PRO A 13 9.80 3.03 -6.16
CA PRO A 13 9.74 1.94 -7.14
C PRO A 13 11.11 1.27 -7.33
N HIS A 14 11.12 -0.05 -7.46
CA HIS A 14 12.34 -0.83 -7.72
C HIS A 14 12.36 -1.38 -9.14
N ASP A 15 13.53 -1.38 -9.76
CA ASP A 15 13.81 -2.05 -11.03
C ASP A 15 12.92 -1.57 -12.21
N GLY A 16 12.69 -0.26 -12.34
CA GLY A 16 11.99 0.34 -13.49
C GLY A 16 12.06 1.87 -13.51
N ASP A 17 11.24 2.52 -14.34
CA ASP A 17 11.36 3.94 -14.68
C ASP A 17 10.61 4.90 -13.72
N GLY A 18 10.02 4.38 -12.65
CA GLY A 18 9.28 5.16 -11.67
C GLY A 18 10.21 5.94 -10.73
N ALA A 19 10.15 7.27 -10.77
CA ALA A 19 10.84 8.11 -9.77
C ALA A 19 10.14 8.05 -8.38
N PRO A 20 10.89 8.18 -7.26
CA PRO A 20 10.27 8.25 -5.94
C PRO A 20 9.35 9.47 -5.79
N ALA A 21 8.19 9.26 -5.15
CA ALA A 21 7.20 10.31 -4.93
C ALA A 21 6.66 10.31 -3.50
N GLU A 22 6.10 11.44 -3.08
CA GLU A 22 5.34 11.54 -1.83
C GLU A 22 3.94 10.94 -2.01
N ILE A 23 3.45 10.26 -0.99
CA ILE A 23 2.07 9.77 -0.94
C ILE A 23 1.25 10.85 -0.21
N ASP A 24 0.93 11.89 -0.96
CA ASP A 24 0.19 13.06 -0.48
C ASP A 24 -1.24 12.62 -0.13
N ARG A 25 -1.51 12.40 1.17
CA ARG A 25 -2.80 11.98 1.78
C ARG A 25 -2.95 10.48 2.07
N ALA A 26 -1.87 9.81 2.43
CA ALA A 26 -1.98 8.54 3.16
C ALA A 26 -2.79 8.74 4.46
N GLN A 27 -3.89 8.00 4.62
CA GLN A 27 -4.75 8.02 5.81
C GLN A 27 -4.31 6.99 6.85
N ALA A 28 -3.93 5.79 6.40
CA ALA A 28 -3.49 4.70 7.25
C ALA A 28 -2.61 3.72 6.45
N ILE A 29 -1.66 3.08 7.13
CA ILE A 29 -0.88 1.94 6.65
C ILE A 29 -0.99 0.84 7.72
N ASP A 30 -1.92 -0.09 7.52
CA ASP A 30 -2.23 -1.11 8.52
C ASP A 30 -1.55 -2.45 8.18
N PRO A 31 -0.57 -2.92 8.98
CA PRO A 31 0.03 -4.23 8.79
C PRO A 31 -0.92 -5.33 9.28
N THR A 32 -1.09 -6.36 8.46
CA THR A 32 -1.77 -7.60 8.82
C THR A 32 -0.81 -8.76 8.63
N VAL A 33 -0.62 -9.56 9.69
CA VAL A 33 0.24 -10.74 9.66
C VAL A 33 -0.63 -11.98 9.45
N ALA A 34 -0.44 -12.66 8.33
CA ALA A 34 -1.08 -13.95 8.10
C ALA A 34 -0.34 -15.08 8.85
N SER A 35 -1.10 -16.00 9.45
CA SER A 35 -0.53 -17.19 10.08
C SER A 35 0.21 -18.05 9.07
N ASN A 36 1.35 -18.61 9.47
CA ASN A 36 2.18 -19.49 8.64
C ASN A 36 1.60 -20.89 8.44
N ARG A 37 0.41 -21.15 8.97
CA ARG A 37 -0.26 -22.45 8.89
C ARG A 37 -1.77 -22.29 8.80
N GLU A 38 -2.37 -23.06 7.90
CA GLU A 38 -3.81 -23.23 7.80
C GLU A 38 -4.17 -24.60 8.39
N LYS A 39 -5.15 -24.64 9.29
CA LYS A 39 -5.65 -25.89 9.85
C LYS A 39 -6.48 -26.62 8.80
N VAL A 40 -6.21 -27.90 8.64
CA VAL A 40 -7.06 -28.80 7.85
C VAL A 40 -7.92 -29.58 8.82
N GLU A 41 -9.22 -29.34 8.73
CA GLU A 41 -10.25 -30.03 9.50
C GLU A 41 -11.17 -30.77 8.51
N GLU A 42 -11.49 -32.02 8.81
CA GLU A 42 -12.43 -32.80 8.03
C GLU A 42 -13.84 -32.60 8.58
N ILE A 43 -14.83 -32.47 7.68
CA ILE A 43 -16.24 -32.30 8.07
C ILE A 43 -16.69 -33.50 8.92
N GLY A 44 -17.05 -33.24 10.18
CA GLY A 44 -17.53 -34.27 11.12
C GLY A 44 -16.44 -34.90 11.99
N ASN A 45 -15.17 -34.49 11.86
CA ASN A 45 -14.08 -34.96 12.72
C ASN A 45 -13.59 -33.82 13.64
N PRO A 46 -13.69 -33.94 14.98
CA PRO A 46 -13.26 -32.89 15.90
C PRO A 46 -11.74 -32.78 16.05
N VAL A 47 -10.96 -33.66 15.39
CA VAL A 47 -9.49 -33.68 15.47
C VAL A 47 -8.89 -32.96 14.28
N ILE A 48 -7.83 -32.17 14.52
CA ILE A 48 -7.06 -31.52 13.46
C ILE A 48 -6.32 -32.59 12.67
N VAL A 49 -6.64 -32.70 11.38
CA VAL A 49 -6.12 -33.74 10.48
C VAL A 49 -4.73 -33.37 9.96
N GLY A 50 -4.43 -32.07 9.88
CA GLY A 50 -3.11 -31.61 9.52
C GLY A 50 -2.99 -30.08 9.44
N TYR A 51 -1.81 -29.64 9.02
CA TYR A 51 -1.53 -28.23 8.75
C TYR A 51 -0.93 -28.08 7.37
N ILE A 52 -1.48 -27.17 6.57
CA ILE A 52 -0.84 -26.72 5.33
C ILE A 52 0.12 -25.59 5.69
N LYS A 53 1.40 -25.78 5.40
CA LYS A 53 2.44 -24.77 5.60
C LYS A 53 2.27 -23.66 4.55
N LYS A 54 2.06 -22.43 4.99
CA LYS A 54 2.00 -21.23 4.14
C LYS A 54 3.21 -20.34 4.41
N THR A 55 3.65 -19.62 3.38
CA THR A 55 4.62 -18.54 3.58
C THR A 55 3.94 -17.44 4.39
N PRO A 56 4.45 -17.06 5.57
CA PRO A 56 3.89 -15.94 6.32
C PRO A 56 4.02 -14.67 5.47
N GLY A 57 2.89 -14.03 5.22
CA GLY A 57 2.82 -12.76 4.50
C GLY A 57 2.51 -11.63 5.47
N ILE A 58 3.24 -10.53 5.36
CA ILE A 58 2.83 -9.25 5.96
C ILE A 58 2.17 -8.46 4.84
N SER A 59 0.87 -8.21 4.98
CA SER A 59 0.11 -7.37 4.05
C SER A 59 -0.04 -5.98 4.66
N TYR A 60 0.06 -4.94 3.85
CA TYR A 60 -0.17 -3.57 4.29
C TYR A 60 -1.36 -3.01 3.54
N ARG A 61 -2.34 -2.47 4.27
CA ARG A 61 -3.45 -1.73 3.66
C ARG A 61 -3.13 -0.24 3.70
N LEU A 62 -2.88 0.35 2.53
CA LEU A 62 -2.80 1.79 2.36
C LEU A 62 -4.16 2.33 1.91
N THR A 63 -4.69 3.29 2.66
CA THR A 63 -5.88 4.06 2.24
C THR A 63 -5.46 5.50 1.99
N GLN A 64 -5.91 6.08 0.88
CA GLN A 64 -5.62 7.47 0.52
C GLN A 64 -6.78 8.11 -0.24
N LEU A 65 -6.80 9.44 -0.25
CA LEU A 65 -7.73 10.24 -1.05
C LEU A 65 -6.99 10.81 -2.25
N GLU A 66 -7.26 10.26 -3.43
CA GLU A 66 -6.70 10.76 -4.68
C GLU A 66 -7.54 11.92 -5.22
N TYR A 67 -6.87 12.96 -5.72
CA TYR A 67 -7.52 14.06 -6.44
C TYR A 67 -6.61 14.58 -7.54
N GLY A 68 -7.07 14.46 -8.79
CA GLY A 68 -6.47 15.13 -9.95
C GLY A 68 -5.11 14.60 -10.41
N SER A 69 -4.53 13.58 -9.76
CA SER A 69 -3.25 12.98 -10.16
C SER A 69 -3.35 11.47 -10.29
N PHE A 70 -2.67 10.93 -11.30
CA PHE A 70 -2.48 9.50 -11.52
C PHE A 70 -1.09 9.02 -11.08
N GLU A 71 -0.29 9.91 -10.49
CA GLU A 71 1.12 9.68 -10.17
C GLU A 71 1.34 8.47 -9.27
N PHE A 72 0.58 8.35 -8.19
CA PHE A 72 0.71 7.25 -7.24
C PHE A 72 0.53 5.88 -7.92
N TRP A 73 -0.48 5.75 -8.77
CA TRP A 73 -0.75 4.50 -9.50
C TRP A 73 0.40 4.14 -10.44
N ARG A 74 1.03 5.15 -11.06
CA ARG A 74 2.23 4.93 -11.89
C ARG A 74 3.41 4.48 -11.06
N LYS A 75 3.58 5.00 -9.84
CA LYS A 75 4.65 4.55 -8.94
C LYS A 75 4.41 3.11 -8.47
N LEU A 76 3.15 2.75 -8.15
CA LEU A 76 2.78 1.37 -7.84
C LEU A 76 3.04 0.41 -9.01
N ALA A 77 2.75 0.84 -10.24
CA ALA A 77 3.00 0.08 -11.47
C ALA A 77 4.45 0.22 -11.99
N ASN A 78 5.29 1.00 -11.29
CA ASN A 78 6.64 1.35 -11.66
C ASN A 78 6.80 1.81 -13.13
N LYS A 79 6.02 2.83 -13.50
CA LYS A 79 6.04 3.47 -14.83
C LYS A 79 6.52 4.90 -14.75
N ALA A 80 7.06 5.39 -15.88
CA ALA A 80 7.46 6.78 -16.04
C ALA A 80 6.28 7.75 -15.93
N ASP A 81 6.55 9.00 -15.54
CA ASP A 81 5.53 10.04 -15.38
C ASP A 81 4.92 10.55 -16.70
N SER A 82 5.45 10.10 -17.83
CA SER A 82 4.88 10.33 -19.16
C SER A 82 3.83 9.29 -19.56
N VAL A 83 3.64 8.23 -18.77
CA VAL A 83 2.64 7.19 -19.04
C VAL A 83 1.29 7.65 -18.50
N ASP A 84 0.30 7.79 -19.37
CA ASP A 84 -1.05 8.27 -19.00
C ASP A 84 -2.07 7.14 -18.89
N THR A 85 -1.67 5.89 -19.13
CA THR A 85 -2.55 4.73 -19.08
C THR A 85 -1.84 3.56 -18.42
N LEU A 86 -2.51 2.90 -17.48
CA LEU A 86 -2.07 1.66 -16.88
C LEU A 86 -3.11 0.57 -17.14
N THR A 87 -2.62 -0.63 -17.36
CA THR A 87 -3.42 -1.85 -17.45
C THR A 87 -3.22 -2.68 -16.18
N LEU A 88 -4.12 -3.63 -15.93
CA LEU A 88 -3.97 -4.53 -14.77
C LEU A 88 -2.69 -5.37 -14.83
N ASP A 89 -2.21 -5.68 -16.04
CA ASP A 89 -0.96 -6.42 -16.24
C ASP A 89 0.27 -5.62 -15.78
N ASP A 90 0.20 -4.29 -15.79
CA ASP A 90 1.30 -3.44 -15.33
C ASP A 90 1.55 -3.59 -13.82
N PHE A 91 0.61 -4.12 -13.04
CA PHE A 91 0.76 -4.34 -11.60
C PHE A 91 1.32 -5.73 -11.24
N LYS A 92 1.57 -6.61 -12.22
CA LYS A 92 1.91 -8.02 -11.97
C LYS A 92 3.29 -8.24 -11.36
N THR A 93 4.29 -7.50 -11.85
CA THR A 93 5.69 -7.66 -11.50
C THR A 93 6.32 -6.55 -10.66
N PRO A 94 5.84 -5.29 -10.67
CA PRO A 94 6.48 -4.22 -9.93
C PRO A 94 6.64 -4.52 -8.46
N THR A 95 7.78 -4.08 -7.94
CA THR A 95 8.06 -4.02 -6.51
C THR A 95 8.39 -2.60 -6.13
N PHE A 96 8.04 -2.22 -4.91
CA PHE A 96 8.34 -0.89 -4.38
C PHE A 96 8.51 -0.96 -2.86
N ASP A 97 9.22 0.02 -2.32
CA ASP A 97 9.25 0.25 -0.89
C ASP A 97 8.34 1.43 -0.56
N ILE A 98 7.77 1.40 0.64
CA ILE A 98 7.17 2.59 1.25
C ILE A 98 7.99 2.93 2.48
N CYS A 99 8.41 4.18 2.63
CA CYS A 99 9.05 4.62 3.86
C CYS A 99 8.45 5.93 4.37
N ALA A 100 8.45 6.10 5.68
CA ALA A 100 8.08 7.34 6.34
C ALA A 100 9.25 7.80 7.20
N TYR A 101 9.71 9.03 6.96
CA TYR A 101 10.72 9.66 7.80
C TYR A 101 10.04 10.30 9.00
N LEU A 102 10.44 9.86 10.19
CA LEU A 102 9.97 10.40 11.45
C LEU A 102 10.84 11.61 11.80
N THR A 103 10.24 12.77 11.84
CA THR A 103 10.84 13.99 12.36
C THR A 103 10.14 14.41 13.64
N ASP A 104 10.85 15.09 14.54
CA ASP A 104 10.19 15.84 15.62
C ASP A 104 9.55 17.14 15.10
N ASP A 105 8.90 17.87 16.00
CA ASP A 105 8.24 19.15 15.70
C ASP A 105 9.23 20.22 15.19
N ASP A 106 10.52 20.06 15.48
CA ASP A 106 11.62 20.92 15.00
C ASP A 106 12.24 20.41 13.70
N THR A 107 11.58 19.46 13.01
CA THR A 107 12.03 18.83 11.75
C THR A 107 13.34 18.02 11.87
N THR A 108 13.80 17.73 13.09
CA THR A 108 14.98 16.91 13.32
C THR A 108 14.64 15.44 13.10
N PHE A 109 15.43 14.78 12.26
CA PHE A 109 15.27 13.36 11.96
C PHE A 109 15.41 12.49 13.23
N LYS A 110 14.44 11.61 13.46
CA LYS A 110 14.42 10.64 14.58
C LYS A 110 14.53 9.19 14.14
N GLY A 111 14.10 8.87 12.92
CA GLY A 111 14.14 7.51 12.42
C GLY A 111 13.31 7.31 11.16
N THR A 112 13.32 6.08 10.67
CA THR A 112 12.59 5.71 9.45
C THR A 112 11.73 4.49 9.74
N ILE A 113 10.44 4.58 9.42
CA ILE A 113 9.58 3.41 9.27
C ILE A 113 9.71 2.96 7.81
N TRP A 114 10.10 1.71 7.60
CA TRP A 114 10.37 1.19 6.26
C TRP A 114 9.62 -0.11 6.02
N TYR A 115 8.90 -0.16 4.90
CA TYR A 115 8.16 -1.31 4.41
C TYR A 115 8.80 -1.79 3.10
N PRO A 116 9.70 -2.77 3.17
CA PRO A 116 10.49 -3.19 2.01
C PRO A 116 9.76 -4.19 1.11
N LYS A 117 10.08 -4.13 -0.19
CA LYS A 117 9.76 -5.12 -1.23
C LYS A 117 8.29 -5.49 -1.32
N LEU A 118 7.44 -4.46 -1.24
CA LEU A 118 5.99 -4.62 -1.40
C LEU A 118 5.64 -4.91 -2.86
N ARG A 119 4.50 -5.57 -3.04
CA ARG A 119 3.85 -5.79 -4.33
C ARG A 119 2.36 -5.51 -4.18
N THR A 120 1.74 -5.03 -5.25
CA THR A 120 0.30 -4.81 -5.28
C THR A 120 -0.42 -6.15 -5.32
N SER A 121 -1.05 -6.53 -4.21
CA SER A 121 -1.89 -7.73 -4.14
C SER A 121 -3.32 -7.48 -4.63
N GLY A 122 -3.75 -6.23 -4.67
CA GLY A 122 -5.10 -5.81 -5.03
C GLY A 122 -5.35 -4.37 -4.59
N PHE A 123 -6.34 -3.74 -5.19
CA PHE A 123 -6.79 -2.39 -4.83
C PHE A 123 -8.28 -2.27 -5.10
N SER A 124 -8.91 -1.31 -4.42
CA SER A 124 -10.30 -0.94 -4.64
C SER A 124 -10.36 0.56 -4.90
N VAL A 125 -11.08 0.98 -5.94
CA VAL A 125 -11.36 2.39 -6.20
C VAL A 125 -12.79 2.67 -5.78
N THR A 126 -12.97 3.56 -4.80
CA THR A 126 -14.27 4.05 -4.40
C THR A 126 -14.44 5.45 -4.98
N ILE A 127 -15.42 5.61 -5.86
CA ILE A 127 -15.79 6.92 -6.40
C ILE A 127 -16.91 7.46 -5.51
N GLY A 128 -16.64 8.58 -4.84
CA GLY A 128 -17.64 9.26 -4.02
C GLY A 128 -18.77 9.86 -4.86
N ASP A 129 -19.85 10.26 -4.19
CA ASP A 129 -20.98 10.93 -4.83
C ASP A 129 -20.51 12.19 -5.60
N PRO A 130 -20.72 12.26 -6.94
CA PRO A 130 -20.28 13.40 -7.74
C PRO A 130 -20.98 14.70 -7.35
N ASP A 131 -22.16 14.63 -6.74
CA ASP A 131 -22.95 15.80 -6.33
C ASP A 131 -22.71 16.20 -4.87
N ALA A 132 -21.83 15.49 -4.15
CA ALA A 132 -21.51 15.82 -2.77
C ALA A 132 -20.72 17.15 -2.69
N ILE A 133 -21.34 18.15 -2.08
CA ILE A 133 -20.68 19.41 -1.73
C ILE A 133 -19.74 19.13 -0.55
N VAL A 134 -18.44 19.16 -0.80
CA VAL A 134 -17.44 19.08 0.27
C VAL A 134 -17.42 20.41 1.02
N GLU A 135 -18.05 20.45 2.20
CA GLU A 135 -18.01 21.60 3.10
C GLU A 135 -16.59 21.76 3.70
N LYS A 136 -16.05 22.98 3.65
CA LYS A 136 -14.69 23.31 4.11
C LYS A 136 -14.64 23.62 5.60
#